data_AF-A0A379W3V0-F1
#
_entry.id   AF-A0A379W3V0-F1
#
_cell.length_a   1.000
_cell.length_b   1.000
_cell.length_c   1.000
_cell.angle_alpha   90.00
_cell.angle_beta   90.00
_cell.angle_gamma   90.00
#
_symmetry.space_group_name_H-M   'P 1'
#
loop_
_entity.id
_entity.type
_entity.pdbx_description
1 polymer ?
#
loop_
_entity_poly.entity_id
_entity_poly.type
_entity_poly.pdbx_seq_one_letter_code
_entity_poly.pdbx_strand_id
1 'polypeptide(L)'
;MRGVCELLGLDALNFANEGKLVIAVERQAADRALAALRAHPLGRDAALIGEVVERKGVRLAGLYGVKRTLDLPHAEPLPRIC
;
A
#
# COMPACT_ATOMS: atom_id res chain seq x y z
N MET A 1 -14.25 2.75 -1.11
CA MET A 1 -13.10 3.45 -0.51
C MET A 1 -12.78 4.76 -1.21
N ARG A 2 -12.62 4.79 -2.55
CA ARG A 2 -12.32 6.02 -3.31
C ARG A 2 -13.22 7.22 -2.96
N GLY A 3 -14.53 7.01 -2.81
CA GLY A 3 -15.46 8.08 -2.44
C GLY A 3 -15.21 8.71 -1.06
N VAL A 4 -14.67 7.98 -0.08
CA VAL A 4 -14.32 8.55 1.24
C VAL A 4 -13.04 9.38 1.14
N CYS A 5 -12.03 8.88 0.41
CA CYS A 5 -10.81 9.62 0.14
C CYS A 5 -11.08 10.92 -0.63
N GLU A 6 -11.97 10.88 -1.62
CA GLU A 6 -12.39 12.05 -2.39
C GLU A 6 -13.18 13.06 -1.54
N LEU A 7 -14.10 12.58 -0.69
CA LEU A 7 -14.92 13.44 0.16
C LEU A 7 -14.11 14.12 1.28
N LEU A 8 -13.16 13.40 1.88
CA LEU A 8 -12.44 13.84 3.08
C LEU A 8 -11.00 14.30 2.80
N GLY A 9 -10.49 14.15 1.58
CA GLY A 9 -9.10 14.47 1.25
C GLY A 9 -8.07 13.58 1.95
N LEU A 10 -8.48 12.40 2.41
CA LEU A 10 -7.64 11.46 3.16
C LEU A 10 -6.97 10.46 2.23
N ASP A 11 -5.71 10.11 2.55
CA ASP A 11 -5.00 9.05 1.84
C ASP A 11 -5.37 7.67 2.39
N ALA A 12 -5.76 6.78 1.48
CA ALA A 12 -6.03 5.37 1.76
C ALA A 12 -4.85 4.64 2.42
N LEU A 13 -3.61 5.07 2.15
CA LEU A 13 -2.40 4.51 2.74
C LEU A 13 -2.32 4.70 4.26
N ASN A 14 -3.05 5.67 4.80
CA ASN A 14 -3.05 6.00 6.23
C ASN A 14 -4.25 5.41 6.99
N PHE A 15 -5.09 4.58 6.35
CA PHE A 15 -6.18 3.91 7.06
C PHE A 15 -5.74 2.58 7.66
N ALA A 16 -6.24 2.31 8.87
CA ALA A 16 -6.06 1.02 9.53
C ALA A 16 -6.67 -0.12 8.68
N ASN A 17 -5.98 -1.26 8.65
CA ASN A 17 -6.42 -2.48 7.99
C ASN A 17 -6.29 -3.66 8.98
N GLU A 18 -7.38 -4.38 9.27
CA GLU A 18 -7.40 -5.50 10.23
C GLU A 18 -7.30 -6.90 9.58
N GLY A 19 -7.07 -6.96 8.28
CA GLY A 19 -7.03 -8.22 7.53
C GLY A 19 -6.19 -8.15 6.27
N LYS A 20 -5.16 -7.29 6.26
CA LYS A 20 -4.27 -7.06 5.11
C LYS A 20 -2.82 -7.23 5.53
N LEU A 21 -1.99 -7.61 4.57
CA LEU A 21 -0.56 -7.85 4.76
C LEU A 21 0.23 -6.99 3.79
N VAL A 22 1.37 -6.46 4.25
CA VAL A 22 2.43 -5.92 3.40
C VAL A 22 3.58 -6.91 3.45
N ILE A 23 4.05 -7.38 2.29
CA ILE A 23 5.01 -8.48 2.18
C ILE A 23 6.15 -8.05 1.27
N ALA A 24 7.39 -8.18 1.76
CA ALA A 24 8.60 -8.06 0.95
C ALA A 24 9.05 -9.45 0.50
N VAL A 25 9.38 -9.60 -0.78
CA VAL A 25 9.82 -10.86 -1.37
C VAL A 25 11.03 -10.64 -2.26
N GLU A 26 11.81 -11.70 -2.49
CA GLU A 26 12.83 -11.71 -3.52
C GLU A 26 12.23 -11.38 -4.89
N ARG A 27 12.94 -10.57 -5.69
CA ARG A 27 12.42 -10.08 -6.99
C ARG A 27 11.98 -11.21 -7.91
N GLN A 28 12.74 -12.30 -7.94
CA GLN A 28 12.46 -13.47 -8.78
C GLN A 28 11.28 -14.30 -8.28
N ALA A 29 10.87 -14.13 -7.02
CA ALA A 29 9.75 -14.83 -6.41
C ALA A 29 8.43 -14.04 -6.48
N ALA A 30 8.44 -12.80 -6.97
CA ALA A 30 7.29 -11.89 -6.95
C ALA A 30 6.03 -12.49 -7.58
N ASP A 31 6.13 -13.01 -8.80
CA ASP A 31 4.97 -13.57 -9.51
C ASP A 31 4.44 -14.85 -8.85
N ARG A 32 5.35 -15.70 -8.35
CA ARG A 32 4.98 -16.92 -7.63
C ARG A 32 4.27 -16.61 -6.31
N ALA A 33 4.79 -15.64 -5.55
CA ALA A 33 4.18 -15.19 -4.30
C ALA A 33 2.80 -14.56 -4.57
N LEU A 34 2.69 -13.72 -5.59
CA LEU A 34 1.42 -13.10 -5.97
C LEU A 34 0.38 -14.15 -6.40
N ALA A 35 0.77 -15.15 -7.18
CA ALA A 35 -0.10 -16.26 -7.57
C ALA A 35 -0.60 -17.05 -6.35
N ALA A 36 0.30 -17.37 -5.41
CA ALA A 36 -0.05 -18.07 -4.18
C ALA A 36 -1.05 -17.28 -3.32
N LEU A 37 -0.86 -15.96 -3.19
CA LEU A 37 -1.79 -15.10 -2.45
C LEU A 37 -3.16 -15.05 -3.14
N ARG A 38 -3.20 -14.88 -4.46
CA ARG A 38 -4.45 -14.80 -5.24
C ARG A 38 -5.22 -16.11 -5.30
N ALA A 39 -4.56 -17.25 -5.10
CA ALA A 39 -5.21 -18.55 -5.00
C ALA A 39 -6.05 -18.71 -3.71
N HIS A 40 -5.78 -17.90 -2.67
CA HIS A 40 -6.53 -17.92 -1.42
C HIS A 40 -7.66 -16.86 -1.43
N PRO A 41 -8.88 -17.16 -0.94
CA PRO A 41 -10.00 -16.21 -0.95
C PRO A 41 -9.68 -14.85 -0.31
N LEU A 42 -8.89 -14.83 0.78
CA LEU A 42 -8.48 -13.60 1.46
C LEU A 42 -7.42 -12.78 0.69
N GLY A 43 -6.72 -13.40 -0.26
CA GLY A 43 -5.64 -12.77 -1.02
C GLY A 43 -5.98 -12.50 -2.49
N ARG A 44 -7.23 -12.71 -2.91
CA ARG A 44 -7.69 -12.50 -4.30
C ARG A 44 -7.31 -11.12 -4.87
N ASP A 45 -7.28 -10.11 -4.01
CA ASP A 45 -7.01 -8.71 -4.35
C ASP A 45 -5.53 -8.33 -4.12
N ALA A 46 -4.64 -9.30 -3.88
CA ALA A 46 -3.22 -9.05 -3.72
C ALA A 46 -2.63 -8.42 -4.99
N ALA A 47 -1.65 -7.52 -4.81
CA ALA A 47 -1.01 -6.77 -5.88
C ALA A 47 0.45 -6.46 -5.54
N LEU A 48 1.28 -6.32 -6.58
CA LEU A 48 2.59 -5.69 -6.45
C LEU A 48 2.39 -4.16 -6.43
N ILE A 49 2.91 -3.51 -5.39
CA ILE A 49 2.69 -2.07 -5.15
C ILE A 49 3.98 -1.24 -5.10
N GLY A 50 5.15 -1.88 -5.22
CA GLY A 50 6.43 -1.18 -5.18
C GLY A 50 7.64 -2.11 -5.21
N GLU A 51 8.81 -1.51 -5.04
CA GLU A 51 10.11 -2.19 -5.01
C GLU A 51 11.02 -1.50 -3.99
N VAL A 52 11.94 -2.28 -3.41
CA VAL A 52 13.02 -1.73 -2.56
C VAL A 52 14.13 -1.21 -3.47
N VAL A 53 14.62 -0.01 -3.19
CA VAL A 53 15.71 0.63 -3.93
C VAL A 53 16.80 1.08 -2.96
N GLU A 54 18.02 1.24 -3.47
CA GLU A 54 19.18 1.67 -2.68
C GLU A 54 18.97 3.04 -2.01
N ARG A 55 18.36 3.98 -2.75
CA ARG A 55 18.12 5.34 -2.24
C ARG A 55 17.12 5.33 -1.09
N LYS A 56 17.60 5.70 0.10
CA LYS A 56 16.82 5.84 1.35
C LYS A 56 15.55 6.69 1.19
N GLY A 57 14.56 6.40 2.06
CA GLY A 57 13.27 7.07 2.14
C GLY A 57 12.16 6.40 1.31
N VAL A 58 10.91 6.57 1.74
CA VAL A 58 9.71 6.05 1.05
C VAL A 58 9.20 7.10 0.06
N ARG A 59 8.87 6.68 -1.16
CA ARG A 59 8.39 7.58 -2.22
C ARG A 59 7.19 7.00 -2.94
N LEU A 60 6.20 7.85 -3.21
CA LEU A 60 5.04 7.52 -4.03
C LEU A 60 5.25 8.04 -5.46
N ALA A 61 5.06 7.17 -6.46
CA ALA A 61 5.08 7.55 -7.87
C ALA A 61 3.68 7.98 -8.31
N GLY A 62 3.55 9.26 -8.69
CA GLY A 62 2.32 9.83 -9.22
C GLY A 62 2.28 9.82 -10.75
N LEU A 63 1.45 10.71 -11.32
CA LEU A 63 1.37 10.92 -12.76
C LEU A 63 2.76 11.20 -13.36
N TYR A 64 2.97 10.69 -14.57
CA TYR A 64 4.24 10.81 -15.31
C TYR A 64 5.46 10.21 -14.60
N GLY A 65 5.24 9.31 -13.62
CA GLY A 65 6.31 8.66 -12.87
C GLY A 65 7.05 9.59 -11.90
N VAL A 66 6.49 10.77 -11.61
CA VAL A 66 7.07 11.71 -10.64
C VAL A 66 7.03 11.09 -9.25
N LYS A 67 8.22 10.90 -8.65
CA LYS A 67 8.37 10.32 -7.31
C LYS A 67 8.44 11.44 -6.27
N ARG A 68 7.51 11.45 -5.31
CA ARG A 68 7.49 12.37 -4.17
C ARG A 68 7.71 11.60 -2.87
N THR A 69 8.31 12.23 -1.86
CA THR A 69 8.41 11.61 -0.53
C THR A 69 7.01 11.34 0.01
N LEU A 70 6.81 10.15 0.59
CA LEU A 70 5.59 9.80 1.30
C LEU A 70 5.83 10.06 2.79
N ASP A 71 5.29 11.15 3.29
CA ASP A 71 5.40 11.53 4.69
C ASP A 71 4.38 10.77 5.54
N LEU A 72 4.76 10.46 6.78
CA LEU A 72 3.84 9.86 7.75
C LEU A 72 2.81 10.89 8.21
N PRO A 73 1.55 10.47 8.48
CA PRO A 73 0.56 11.36 9.04
C PRO A 73 0.95 11.79 10.45
N HIS A 74 0.63 13.03 10.83
CA HIS A 74 0.87 13.53 12.18
C HIS A 74 -0.07 12.90 13.22
N ALA A 75 -1.25 12.46 12.81
CA ALA A 75 -2.26 11.80 13.65
C ALA A 75 -3.08 10.81 12.81
N GLU A 76 -3.70 9.85 13.47
CA GLU A 76 -4.66 8.94 12.84
C GLU A 76 -5.88 9.73 12.30
N PRO A 77 -6.45 9.34 11.14
CA PRO A 77 -7.52 10.10 10.51
C PRO A 77 -8.86 10.03 11.26
N LEU A 78 -9.07 9.01 12.10
CA LEU A 78 -10.29 8.85 12.90
C LEU A 78 -9.96 8.38 14.33
N PRO A 79 -10.60 8.94 15.36
CA PRO A 79 -10.47 8.43 16.71
C PRO A 79 -11.17 7.05 16.84
N ARG A 80 -10.55 6.13 17.58
CA ARG A 80 -11.09 4.78 17.88
C ARG A 80 -11.32 3.92 16.62
N ILE A 81 -10.36 3.94 15.69
CA ILE A 81 -10.43 3.20 14.42
C ILE A 81 -10.11 1.69 14.56
N CYS A 82 -9.69 1.25 15.75
CA CYS A 82 -9.40 -0.13 16.12
C CYS A 82 -9.75 -0.35 17.60
#